data_AF-E8LBK3-F1
#
_entry.id   AF-E8LBK3-F1
#
_cell.length_a   1.000
_cell.length_b   1.000
_cell.length_c   1.000
_cell.angle_alpha   90.00
_cell.angle_beta   90.00
_cell.angle_gamma   90.00
#
_symmetry.space_group_name_H-M   'P 1'
#
loop_
_entity.id
_entity.type
_entity.pdbx_description
1 polymer ?
#
loop_
_entity_poly.entity_id
_entity_poly.type
_entity_poly.pdbx_seq_one_letter_code
_entity_poly.pdbx_strand_id
1 'polypeptide(L)'
;MCVNDFYKEMTLMLHPSNDIIMNAQQFFAADQSEANLVKLLHAVSIVLQEGAEVLIPTAADAPKGQLLLQTQTTDSGLEYMTAYSSKEAYEQGEPCNVISRPLVNYFEAILQMDGIAGIIFNPASPAPFNIQNQMLKELLADAQKNKAQNAISVWRGDITTLDCDAIVNAANSTLLGGGGVDGAIHRAAGPQLLEECKTLGGCPTGAAKITYGYNLPASYIIHTVGPIYNGKVEQRLELADCYKNSLELARKHHLHSIAFPAISTGAYAYPVDEAARIALLTCTEWINANADYGMSVVLTCFNSGVYNAYQELVKKAQNGELD
;
A
#
# COMPACT_ATOMS: atom_id res chain seq x y z
N MET A 1 15.14 -15.54 -11.83
CA MET A 1 15.11 -14.27 -11.07
C MET A 1 14.97 -14.63 -9.60
N CYS A 2 15.74 -13.98 -8.73
CA CYS A 2 15.63 -14.24 -7.30
C CYS A 2 14.33 -13.59 -6.79
N VAL A 3 13.71 -14.16 -5.75
CA VAL A 3 12.49 -13.61 -5.13
C VAL A 3 12.67 -12.12 -4.77
N ASN A 4 13.88 -11.69 -4.40
CA ASN A 4 14.22 -10.30 -4.08
C ASN A 4 14.22 -9.33 -5.28
N ASP A 5 14.44 -9.80 -6.51
CA ASP A 5 14.39 -8.93 -7.70
C ASP A 5 12.94 -8.56 -8.05
N PHE A 6 12.01 -9.47 -7.75
CA PHE A 6 10.58 -9.28 -7.97
C PHE A 6 9.98 -8.21 -7.03
N TYR A 7 10.32 -8.26 -5.74
CA TYR A 7 9.86 -7.28 -4.74
C TYR A 7 10.39 -5.86 -5.00
N LYS A 8 11.68 -5.75 -5.35
CA LYS A 8 12.31 -4.46 -5.66
C LYS A 8 11.71 -3.76 -6.88
N GLU A 9 11.13 -4.52 -7.81
CA GLU A 9 10.46 -3.93 -8.96
C GLU A 9 8.97 -3.62 -8.70
N MET A 10 8.34 -4.29 -7.75
CA MET A 10 6.99 -3.97 -7.26
C MET A 10 6.97 -2.61 -6.54
N THR A 11 8.05 -2.29 -5.83
CA THR A 11 8.38 -0.98 -5.26
C THR A 11 8.34 0.19 -6.23
N LEU A 12 8.62 -0.05 -7.52
CA LEU A 12 8.59 1.03 -8.52
C LEU A 12 7.15 1.37 -8.95
N MET A 13 6.22 0.40 -8.87
CA MET A 13 4.85 0.54 -9.37
C MET A 13 3.94 1.41 -8.51
N LEU A 14 4.20 1.45 -7.22
CA LEU A 14 3.34 2.11 -6.24
C LEU A 14 3.76 3.59 -6.09
N HIS A 15 3.96 4.30 -7.21
CA HIS A 15 4.08 5.77 -7.17
C HIS A 15 3.02 6.32 -6.21
N PRO A 16 3.28 7.36 -5.40
CA PRO A 16 2.30 7.91 -4.47
C PRO A 16 1.02 8.49 -5.12
N SER A 17 0.70 8.13 -6.36
CA SER A 17 -0.63 8.25 -6.94
C SER A 17 -1.58 7.22 -6.29
N ASN A 18 -2.88 7.47 -6.41
CA ASN A 18 -3.92 6.59 -5.87
C ASN A 18 -4.39 5.50 -6.87
N ASP A 19 -3.85 5.45 -8.10
CA ASP A 19 -4.24 4.44 -9.11
C ASP A 19 -3.09 3.48 -9.40
N ILE A 20 -3.04 2.41 -8.62
CA ILE A 20 -2.04 1.35 -8.73
C ILE A 20 -2.11 0.61 -10.07
N ILE A 21 -3.30 0.46 -10.67
CA ILE A 21 -3.46 -0.22 -11.96
C ILE A 21 -2.88 0.65 -13.07
N MET A 22 -3.22 1.94 -13.13
CA MET A 22 -2.69 2.85 -14.14
C MET A 22 -1.16 2.96 -14.06
N ASN A 23 -0.58 3.07 -12.86
CA ASN A 23 0.87 3.08 -12.71
C ASN A 23 1.49 1.78 -13.24
N ALA A 24 0.96 0.63 -12.81
CA ALA A 24 1.47 -0.66 -13.22
C ALA A 24 1.40 -0.86 -14.75
N GLN A 25 0.33 -0.35 -15.37
CA GLN A 25 0.19 -0.32 -16.82
C GLN A 25 1.26 0.55 -17.49
N GLN A 26 1.56 1.74 -16.96
CA GLN A 26 2.62 2.59 -17.51
C GLN A 26 3.99 1.92 -17.48
N PHE A 27 4.30 1.19 -16.40
CA PHE A 27 5.53 0.40 -16.32
C PHE A 27 5.55 -0.75 -17.33
N PHE A 28 4.46 -1.50 -17.46
CA PHE A 28 4.33 -2.54 -18.49
C PHE A 28 4.42 -1.98 -19.91
N ALA A 29 3.90 -0.77 -20.14
CA ALA A 29 3.98 -0.09 -21.43
C ALA A 29 5.42 0.31 -21.78
N ALA A 30 6.22 0.71 -20.79
CA ALA A 30 7.62 1.07 -20.99
C ALA A 30 8.50 -0.13 -21.37
N ASP A 31 8.19 -1.31 -20.81
CA ASP A 31 8.88 -2.57 -21.11
C ASP A 31 7.91 -3.75 -20.94
N GLN A 32 7.56 -4.44 -22.04
CA GLN A 32 6.55 -5.52 -22.04
C GLN A 32 7.14 -6.87 -21.59
N SER A 33 7.99 -6.86 -20.55
CA SER A 33 8.60 -8.06 -20.00
C SER A 33 7.62 -8.88 -19.17
N GLU A 34 7.87 -10.18 -19.05
CA GLU A 34 7.10 -11.09 -18.19
C GLU A 34 7.06 -10.57 -16.74
N ALA A 35 8.19 -10.04 -16.26
CA ALA A 35 8.29 -9.42 -14.95
C ALA A 35 7.28 -8.27 -14.79
N ASN A 36 7.17 -7.38 -15.77
CA ASN A 36 6.23 -6.26 -15.70
C ASN A 36 4.76 -6.71 -15.81
N LEU A 37 4.47 -7.77 -16.56
CA LEU A 37 3.14 -8.35 -16.63
C LEU A 37 2.70 -8.91 -15.26
N VAL A 38 3.56 -9.68 -14.59
CA VAL A 38 3.24 -10.25 -13.27
C VAL A 38 2.90 -9.15 -12.28
N LYS A 39 3.62 -8.03 -12.31
CA LYS A 39 3.36 -6.91 -11.41
C LYS A 39 2.03 -6.19 -11.71
N LEU A 40 1.67 -6.02 -12.98
CA LEU A 40 0.36 -5.48 -13.35
C LEU A 40 -0.78 -6.38 -12.87
N LEU A 41 -0.62 -7.69 -13.00
CA LEU A 41 -1.59 -8.65 -12.46
C LEU A 41 -1.65 -8.62 -10.94
N HIS A 42 -0.52 -8.40 -10.26
CA HIS A 42 -0.50 -8.22 -8.82
C HIS A 42 -1.25 -6.95 -8.38
N ALA A 43 -1.08 -5.83 -9.08
CA ALA A 43 -1.85 -4.60 -8.83
C ALA A 43 -3.37 -4.85 -8.96
N VAL A 44 -3.80 -5.59 -9.97
CA VAL A 44 -5.21 -5.97 -10.14
C VAL A 44 -5.66 -6.90 -9.01
N SER A 45 -4.81 -7.84 -8.56
CA SER A 45 -5.12 -8.73 -7.43
C SER A 45 -5.30 -7.95 -6.11
N ILE A 46 -4.45 -6.97 -5.81
CA ILE A 46 -4.60 -6.09 -4.64
C ILE A 46 -5.95 -5.36 -4.66
N VAL A 47 -6.24 -4.67 -5.76
CA VAL A 47 -7.47 -3.88 -5.94
C VAL A 47 -8.73 -4.77 -5.88
N LEU A 48 -8.64 -6.02 -6.34
CA LEU A 48 -9.68 -7.03 -6.16
C LEU A 48 -9.90 -7.39 -4.69
N GLN A 49 -8.82 -7.66 -3.94
CA GLN A 49 -8.89 -8.05 -2.53
C GLN A 49 -9.46 -6.93 -1.66
N GLU A 50 -9.14 -5.67 -1.98
CA GLU A 50 -9.65 -4.51 -1.26
C GLU A 50 -11.10 -4.14 -1.65
N GLY A 51 -11.68 -4.80 -2.65
CA GLY A 51 -13.04 -4.54 -3.11
C GLY A 51 -13.20 -3.17 -3.75
N ALA A 52 -12.15 -2.65 -4.38
CA ALA A 52 -12.18 -1.35 -5.02
C ALA A 52 -13.21 -1.32 -6.16
N GLU A 53 -13.71 -0.12 -6.43
CA GLU A 53 -14.64 0.10 -7.53
C GLU A 53 -13.92 0.46 -8.82
N VAL A 54 -14.52 0.06 -9.94
CA VAL A 54 -14.13 0.49 -11.29
C VAL A 54 -15.24 1.29 -11.93
N LEU A 55 -14.84 2.20 -12.83
CA LEU A 55 -15.76 2.99 -13.62
C LEU A 55 -16.04 2.28 -14.94
N ILE A 56 -17.27 1.83 -15.12
CA ILE A 56 -17.71 1.12 -16.32
C ILE A 56 -18.38 2.12 -17.27
N PRO A 57 -17.82 2.36 -18.46
CA PRO A 57 -18.42 3.24 -19.44
C PRO A 57 -19.70 2.64 -20.03
N THR A 58 -20.65 3.53 -20.30
CA THR A 58 -21.97 3.23 -20.82
C THR A 58 -22.28 4.10 -22.02
N ALA A 59 -23.00 3.54 -22.98
CA ALA A 59 -23.38 4.25 -24.20
C ALA A 59 -24.45 5.31 -23.89
N ALA A 60 -24.27 6.51 -24.45
CA ALA A 60 -25.19 7.63 -24.22
C ALA A 60 -26.56 7.44 -24.89
N ASP A 61 -26.65 6.55 -25.88
CA ASP A 61 -27.83 6.23 -26.67
C ASP A 61 -28.58 4.99 -26.17
N ALA A 62 -28.29 4.52 -24.94
CA ALA A 62 -28.98 3.40 -24.35
C ALA A 62 -30.51 3.62 -24.31
N PRO A 63 -31.34 2.63 -24.70
CA PRO A 63 -32.79 2.74 -24.61
C PRO A 63 -33.24 3.10 -23.20
N LYS A 64 -34.34 3.86 -23.07
CA LYS A 64 -34.82 4.36 -21.78
C LYS A 64 -35.04 3.19 -20.79
N GLY A 65 -34.30 3.21 -19.68
CA GLY A 65 -34.36 2.18 -18.64
C GLY A 65 -33.42 0.98 -18.86
N GLN A 66 -32.59 1.02 -19.91
CA GLN A 66 -31.53 0.04 -20.15
C GLN A 66 -30.16 0.66 -19.91
N LEU A 67 -29.23 -0.17 -19.46
CA LEU A 67 -27.83 0.17 -19.33
C LEU A 67 -27.08 -0.55 -20.46
N LEU A 68 -26.56 0.19 -21.42
CA LEU A 68 -25.73 -0.38 -22.48
C LEU A 68 -24.27 -0.18 -22.11
N LEU A 69 -23.61 -1.26 -21.70
CA LEU A 69 -22.18 -1.24 -21.39
C LEU A 69 -21.37 -1.16 -22.69
N GLN A 70 -20.25 -0.45 -22.67
CA GLN A 70 -19.38 -0.37 -23.84
C GLN A 70 -18.44 -1.58 -23.94
N THR A 71 -18.22 -2.02 -25.17
CA THR A 71 -17.24 -3.04 -25.54
C THR A 71 -16.22 -2.46 -26.51
N GLN A 72 -15.07 -3.12 -26.62
CA GLN A 72 -14.07 -2.85 -27.64
C GLN A 72 -13.69 -4.17 -28.31
N THR A 73 -13.74 -4.19 -29.64
CA THR A 73 -13.28 -5.32 -30.44
C THR A 73 -11.80 -5.15 -30.74
N THR A 74 -10.99 -6.14 -30.39
CA THR A 74 -9.56 -6.17 -30.70
C THR A 74 -9.31 -6.54 -32.17
N ASP A 75 -8.09 -6.31 -32.67
CA ASP A 75 -7.69 -6.72 -34.04
C ASP A 75 -7.87 -8.21 -34.32
N SER A 76 -7.86 -9.04 -33.27
CA SER A 76 -8.13 -10.48 -33.35
C SER A 76 -9.62 -10.84 -33.54
N GLY A 77 -10.52 -9.86 -33.54
CA GLY A 77 -11.97 -10.03 -33.64
C GLY A 77 -12.65 -10.42 -32.31
N LEU A 78 -11.88 -10.51 -31.22
CA LEU A 78 -12.42 -10.77 -29.89
C LEU A 78 -12.98 -9.49 -29.26
N GLU A 79 -14.16 -9.61 -28.67
CA GLU A 79 -14.87 -8.53 -27.98
C GLU A 79 -14.54 -8.53 -26.48
N TYR A 80 -14.24 -7.36 -25.92
CA TYR A 80 -13.90 -7.18 -24.51
C TYR A 80 -14.79 -6.11 -23.90
N MET A 81 -15.18 -6.30 -22.65
CA MET A 81 -15.74 -5.21 -21.85
C MET A 81 -14.68 -4.17 -21.54
N THR A 82 -15.07 -2.92 -21.32
CA THR A 82 -14.12 -1.86 -20.95
C THR A 82 -14.36 -1.36 -19.53
N ALA A 83 -13.30 -0.90 -18.86
CA ALA A 83 -13.38 -0.23 -17.57
C ALA A 83 -12.25 0.79 -17.41
N TYR A 84 -12.47 1.80 -16.58
CA TYR A 84 -11.42 2.69 -16.08
C TYR A 84 -11.11 2.36 -14.62
N SER A 85 -9.83 2.28 -14.29
CA SER A 85 -9.34 2.00 -12.93
C SER A 85 -9.49 3.20 -11.99
N SER A 86 -9.54 4.41 -12.52
CA SER A 86 -9.79 5.62 -11.75
C SER A 86 -10.46 6.72 -12.58
N LYS A 87 -10.79 7.83 -11.90
CA LYS A 87 -11.30 9.04 -12.55
C LYS A 87 -10.23 9.68 -13.45
N GLU A 88 -8.98 9.71 -13.02
CA GLU A 88 -7.86 10.23 -13.80
C GLU A 88 -7.67 9.43 -15.10
N ALA A 89 -7.80 8.10 -15.04
CA ALA A 89 -7.72 7.27 -16.23
C ALA A 89 -8.91 7.51 -17.18
N TYR A 90 -10.11 7.74 -16.63
CA TYR A 90 -11.30 8.13 -17.39
C TYR A 90 -11.13 9.50 -18.07
N GLU A 91 -10.58 10.49 -17.38
CA GLU A 91 -10.40 11.87 -17.87
C GLU A 91 -9.39 11.98 -19.04
N GLN A 92 -8.64 10.92 -19.33
CA GLN A 92 -7.77 10.85 -20.52
C GLN A 92 -8.54 10.51 -21.82
N GLY A 93 -9.76 10.00 -21.71
CA GLY A 93 -10.60 9.61 -22.84
C GLY A 93 -11.64 10.67 -23.22
N GLU A 94 -12.45 10.32 -24.23
CA GLU A 94 -13.64 11.11 -24.57
C GLU A 94 -14.69 11.00 -23.46
N PRO A 95 -15.38 12.10 -23.11
CA PRO A 95 -16.42 12.07 -22.08
C PRO A 95 -17.53 11.06 -22.39
N CYS A 96 -17.80 10.17 -21.45
CA CYS A 96 -18.90 9.20 -21.54
C CYS A 96 -19.58 9.02 -20.18
N ASN A 97 -20.81 8.50 -20.19
CA ASN A 97 -21.49 8.15 -18.95
C ASN A 97 -20.81 6.94 -18.33
N VAL A 98 -20.50 6.99 -17.04
CA VAL A 98 -19.90 5.87 -16.31
C VAL A 98 -20.79 5.46 -15.13
N ILE A 99 -20.73 4.18 -14.77
CA ILE A 99 -21.25 3.67 -13.50
C ILE A 99 -20.12 3.08 -12.65
N SER A 100 -20.27 3.16 -11.34
CA SER A 100 -19.31 2.55 -10.41
C SER A 100 -19.79 1.17 -9.94
N ARG A 101 -18.88 0.20 -9.95
CA ARG A 101 -19.14 -1.17 -9.44
C ARG A 101 -17.88 -1.75 -8.81
N PRO A 102 -18.01 -2.58 -7.75
CA PRO A 102 -16.88 -3.37 -7.24
C PRO A 102 -16.26 -4.21 -8.36
N LEU A 103 -14.93 -4.21 -8.45
CA LEU A 103 -14.20 -4.90 -9.51
C LEU A 103 -14.49 -6.40 -9.52
N VAL A 104 -14.55 -7.01 -8.34
CA VAL A 104 -14.89 -8.43 -8.17
C VAL A 104 -16.23 -8.78 -8.81
N ASN A 105 -17.27 -7.98 -8.56
CA ASN A 105 -18.60 -8.20 -9.12
C ASN A 105 -18.59 -8.04 -10.65
N TYR A 106 -17.77 -7.11 -11.15
CA TYR A 106 -17.68 -6.89 -12.59
C TYR A 106 -16.96 -8.03 -13.30
N PHE A 107 -15.87 -8.54 -12.72
CA PHE A 107 -15.18 -9.73 -13.22
C PHE A 107 -16.10 -10.95 -13.23
N GLU A 108 -16.84 -11.19 -12.14
CA GLU A 108 -17.83 -12.27 -12.08
C GLU A 108 -18.91 -12.13 -13.15
N ALA A 109 -19.42 -10.91 -13.38
CA ALA A 109 -20.42 -10.65 -14.42
C ALA A 109 -19.87 -10.92 -15.83
N ILE A 110 -18.65 -10.47 -16.13
CA ILE A 110 -17.99 -10.68 -17.44
C ILE A 110 -17.87 -12.17 -17.75
N LEU A 111 -17.50 -12.98 -16.75
CA LEU A 111 -17.36 -14.43 -16.91
C LEU A 111 -18.68 -15.16 -17.23
N GLN A 112 -19.83 -14.50 -17.08
CA GLN A 112 -21.15 -15.02 -17.44
C GLN A 112 -21.67 -14.48 -18.79
N MET A 113 -20.94 -13.58 -19.45
CA MET A 113 -21.35 -12.98 -20.72
C MET A 113 -20.89 -13.82 -21.90
N ASP A 114 -21.85 -14.28 -22.72
CA ASP A 114 -21.55 -14.98 -23.97
C ASP A 114 -20.89 -14.03 -25.00
N GLY A 115 -19.84 -14.49 -25.67
CA GLY A 115 -19.15 -13.73 -26.72
C GLY A 115 -18.09 -12.74 -26.23
N ILE A 116 -18.02 -12.48 -24.92
CA ILE A 116 -17.03 -11.59 -24.32
C ILE A 116 -15.77 -12.38 -23.91
N ALA A 117 -14.61 -11.95 -24.38
CA ALA A 117 -13.32 -12.61 -24.17
C ALA A 117 -12.60 -12.15 -22.89
N GLY A 118 -13.01 -11.03 -22.29
CA GLY A 118 -12.42 -10.48 -21.07
C GLY A 118 -12.74 -9.01 -20.86
N ILE A 119 -11.81 -8.32 -20.19
CA ILE A 119 -11.86 -6.88 -19.92
C ILE A 119 -10.65 -6.14 -20.48
N ILE A 120 -10.85 -4.90 -20.93
CA ILE A 120 -9.80 -3.92 -21.22
C ILE A 120 -9.86 -2.83 -20.16
N PHE A 121 -8.76 -2.66 -19.44
CA PHE A 121 -8.58 -1.55 -18.51
C PHE A 121 -7.98 -0.34 -19.21
N ASN A 122 -8.54 0.82 -18.90
CA ASN A 122 -8.13 2.13 -19.39
C ASN A 122 -8.02 2.14 -20.91
N PRO A 123 -9.13 1.89 -21.64
CA PRO A 123 -9.13 1.72 -23.09
C PRO A 123 -8.62 2.95 -23.86
N ALA A 124 -8.70 4.15 -23.26
CA ALA A 124 -8.19 5.39 -23.84
C ALA A 124 -6.69 5.63 -23.58
N SER A 125 -6.05 4.79 -22.75
CA SER A 125 -4.61 4.87 -22.49
C SER A 125 -3.80 4.59 -23.76
N PRO A 126 -2.59 5.16 -23.93
CA PRO A 126 -1.66 4.77 -24.99
C PRO A 126 -1.26 3.29 -24.96
N ALA A 127 -1.45 2.63 -23.81
CA ALA A 127 -1.17 1.22 -23.60
C ALA A 127 -2.33 0.56 -22.84
N PRO A 128 -3.47 0.31 -23.50
CA PRO A 128 -4.59 -0.37 -22.87
C PRO A 128 -4.20 -1.80 -22.52
N PHE A 129 -4.64 -2.28 -21.36
CA PHE A 129 -4.32 -3.64 -20.91
C PHE A 129 -5.55 -4.52 -20.95
N ASN A 130 -5.44 -5.65 -21.63
CA ASN A 130 -6.49 -6.65 -21.72
C ASN A 130 -6.22 -7.84 -20.78
N ILE A 131 -7.25 -8.23 -20.02
CA ILE A 131 -7.23 -9.45 -19.20
C ILE A 131 -8.26 -10.40 -19.76
N GLN A 132 -7.80 -11.57 -20.21
CA GLN A 132 -8.67 -12.62 -20.75
C GLN A 132 -9.42 -13.36 -19.65
N ASN A 133 -10.56 -13.96 -19.99
CA ASN A 133 -11.40 -14.72 -19.07
C ASN A 133 -10.64 -15.78 -18.24
N GLN A 134 -9.63 -16.43 -18.82
CA GLN A 134 -8.81 -17.39 -18.07
C GLN A 134 -8.04 -16.72 -16.93
N MET A 135 -7.41 -15.59 -17.21
CA MET A 135 -6.68 -14.81 -16.20
C MET A 135 -7.63 -14.16 -15.18
N LEU A 136 -8.84 -13.74 -15.59
CA LEU A 136 -9.86 -13.26 -14.65
C LEU A 136 -10.22 -14.32 -13.61
N LYS A 137 -10.40 -15.57 -14.04
CA LYS A 137 -10.68 -16.70 -13.13
C LYS A 137 -9.52 -16.94 -12.17
N GLU A 138 -8.29 -16.87 -12.66
CA GLU A 138 -7.08 -17.05 -11.84
C GLU A 138 -6.95 -15.93 -10.80
N LEU A 139 -7.16 -14.67 -11.20
CA LEU A 139 -7.14 -13.52 -10.29
C LEU A 139 -8.22 -13.61 -9.20
N LEU A 140 -9.44 -14.02 -9.56
CA LEU A 140 -10.51 -14.23 -8.57
C LEU A 140 -10.18 -15.36 -7.58
N ALA A 141 -9.64 -16.47 -8.07
CA ALA A 141 -9.22 -17.58 -7.23
C ALA A 141 -8.05 -17.20 -6.31
N ASP A 142 -7.08 -16.44 -6.83
CA ASP A 142 -5.93 -15.91 -6.09
C ASP A 142 -6.36 -14.96 -4.98
N ALA A 143 -7.24 -14.00 -5.30
CA ALA A 143 -7.78 -13.05 -4.33
C ALA A 143 -8.52 -13.73 -3.16
N GLN A 144 -9.21 -14.85 -3.43
CA GLN A 144 -9.87 -15.64 -2.39
C GLN A 144 -8.88 -16.45 -1.54
N LYS A 145 -7.83 -17.01 -2.16
CA LYS A 145 -6.86 -17.90 -1.50
C LYS A 145 -5.82 -17.14 -0.68
N ASN A 146 -5.37 -16.00 -1.18
CA ASN A 146 -4.27 -15.20 -0.63
C ASN A 146 -4.77 -13.91 0.02
N LYS A 147 -5.96 -13.91 0.62
CA LYS A 147 -6.47 -12.75 1.36
C LYS A 147 -5.49 -12.40 2.48
N ALA A 148 -4.92 -11.19 2.42
CA ALA A 148 -4.03 -10.70 3.47
C ALA A 148 -4.73 -10.76 4.83
N GLN A 149 -3.99 -11.11 5.88
CA GLN A 149 -4.52 -11.22 7.24
C GLN A 149 -3.86 -10.19 8.15
N ASN A 150 -4.67 -9.66 9.06
CA ASN A 150 -4.17 -8.76 10.09
C ASN A 150 -3.28 -9.52 11.07
N ALA A 151 -2.06 -9.03 11.27
CA ALA A 151 -1.11 -9.62 12.21
C ALA A 151 -0.22 -8.53 12.83
N ILE A 152 0.18 -8.72 14.08
CA ILE A 152 1.23 -7.92 14.73
C ILE A 152 2.32 -8.88 15.19
N SER A 153 3.55 -8.59 14.83
CA SER A 153 4.73 -9.34 15.28
C SER A 153 5.77 -8.39 15.86
N VAL A 154 6.64 -8.94 16.71
CA VAL A 154 7.78 -8.21 17.29
C VAL A 154 9.04 -8.87 16.79
N TRP A 155 9.90 -8.09 16.13
CA TRP A 155 11.14 -8.59 15.55
C TRP A 155 12.31 -7.75 16.03
N ARG A 156 13.47 -8.39 16.24
CA ARG A 156 14.69 -7.71 16.65
C ARG A 156 15.73 -7.76 15.53
N GLY A 157 16.12 -6.61 15.01
CA GLY A 157 17.11 -6.50 13.94
C GLY A 157 17.17 -5.11 13.32
N ASP A 158 17.82 -5.04 12.16
CA ASP A 158 17.95 -3.81 11.37
C ASP A 158 16.73 -3.68 10.43
N ILE A 159 15.91 -2.65 10.66
CA ILE A 159 14.70 -2.38 9.88
C ILE A 159 15.01 -2.20 8.38
N THR A 160 16.21 -1.76 8.01
CA THR A 160 16.61 -1.54 6.61
C THR A 160 16.77 -2.84 5.81
N THR A 161 16.71 -3.98 6.49
CA THR A 161 16.85 -5.32 5.88
C THR A 161 15.51 -6.03 5.65
N LEU A 162 14.40 -5.47 6.13
CA LEU A 162 13.07 -6.07 5.98
C LEU A 162 12.56 -5.91 4.55
N ASP A 163 12.12 -7.03 3.98
CA ASP A 163 11.42 -7.11 2.71
C ASP A 163 9.90 -7.06 2.99
N CYS A 164 9.35 -5.86 2.87
CA CYS A 164 7.94 -5.55 3.14
C CYS A 164 7.52 -4.32 2.32
N ASP A 165 6.22 -4.01 2.31
CA ASP A 165 5.72 -2.90 1.51
C ASP A 165 6.22 -1.56 2.04
N ALA A 166 6.20 -1.33 3.35
CA ALA A 166 6.74 -0.09 3.92
C ALA A 166 7.58 -0.31 5.18
N ILE A 167 8.67 0.42 5.30
CA ILE A 167 9.30 0.67 6.60
C ILE A 167 8.99 2.09 7.06
N VAL A 168 8.86 2.29 8.36
CA VAL A 168 8.66 3.61 8.94
C VAL A 168 9.99 4.21 9.35
N ASN A 169 10.21 5.46 8.95
CA ASN A 169 11.34 6.26 9.41
C ASN A 169 10.91 7.16 10.58
N ALA A 170 11.59 7.02 11.73
CA ALA A 170 11.49 7.97 12.84
C ALA A 170 12.33 9.21 12.52
N ALA A 171 11.75 10.10 11.71
CA ALA A 171 12.41 11.27 11.15
C ALA A 171 12.35 12.49 12.08
N ASN A 172 13.07 13.55 11.69
CA ASN A 172 12.90 14.90 12.24
C ASN A 172 12.04 15.76 11.30
N SER A 173 11.62 16.95 11.77
CA SER A 173 10.66 17.80 11.05
C SER A 173 11.12 18.28 9.68
N THR A 174 12.41 18.23 9.37
CA THR A 174 12.94 18.61 8.05
C THR A 174 12.79 17.50 7.01
N LEU A 175 12.72 16.24 7.43
CA LEU A 175 12.83 15.03 6.59
C LEU A 175 14.17 14.89 5.84
N LEU A 176 15.19 15.67 6.16
CA LEU A 176 16.47 15.68 5.43
C LEU A 176 17.53 14.74 6.04
N GLY A 177 17.08 13.70 6.73
CA GLY A 177 17.92 12.73 7.41
C GLY A 177 18.46 13.21 8.76
N GLY A 178 19.27 12.36 9.39
CA GLY A 178 19.80 12.58 10.74
C GLY A 178 20.67 11.42 11.24
N GLY A 179 20.68 11.21 12.56
CA GLY A 179 21.33 10.08 13.22
C GLY A 179 20.39 8.88 13.41
N GLY A 180 20.83 7.87 14.17
CA GLY A 180 20.00 6.72 14.54
C GLY A 180 19.42 5.95 13.34
N VAL A 181 18.16 5.54 13.45
CA VAL A 181 17.45 4.79 12.39
C VAL A 181 17.24 5.64 11.12
N ASP A 182 17.01 6.95 11.27
CA ASP A 182 16.86 7.88 10.14
C ASP A 182 18.12 7.91 9.27
N GLY A 183 19.28 8.07 9.90
CA GLY A 183 20.56 7.99 9.19
C GLY A 183 20.83 6.61 8.58
N ALA A 184 20.39 5.53 9.23
CA ALA A 184 20.54 4.17 8.67
C ALA A 184 19.70 3.99 7.41
N ILE A 185 18.43 4.43 7.44
CA ILE A 185 17.51 4.39 6.30
C ILE A 185 18.06 5.22 5.14
N HIS A 186 18.49 6.47 5.36
CA HIS A 186 19.07 7.30 4.30
C HIS A 186 20.33 6.70 3.66
N ARG A 187 21.22 6.09 4.47
CA ARG A 187 22.41 5.41 3.93
C ARG A 187 22.05 4.19 3.10
N ALA A 188 21.08 3.39 3.55
CA ALA A 188 20.67 2.17 2.87
C ALA A 188 19.86 2.46 1.59
N ALA A 189 18.95 3.43 1.63
CA ALA A 189 18.12 3.82 0.48
C ALA A 189 18.93 4.52 -0.63
N GLY A 190 19.98 5.26 -0.28
CA GLY A 190 20.82 6.00 -1.23
C GLY A 190 20.40 7.47 -1.40
N PRO A 191 21.18 8.25 -2.18
CA PRO A 191 21.01 9.71 -2.27
C PRO A 191 19.68 10.15 -2.87
N GLN A 192 19.02 9.31 -3.67
CA GLN A 192 17.73 9.64 -4.29
C GLN A 192 16.63 9.90 -3.25
N LEU A 193 16.68 9.22 -2.09
CA LEU A 193 15.75 9.47 -1.00
C LEU A 193 15.79 10.93 -0.53
N LEU A 194 17.00 11.48 -0.39
CA LEU A 194 17.15 12.86 0.06
C LEU A 194 16.58 13.85 -0.97
N GLU A 195 16.74 13.58 -2.26
CA GLU A 195 16.19 14.44 -3.31
C GLU A 195 14.66 14.44 -3.30
N GLU A 196 14.02 13.29 -3.10
CA GLU A 196 12.56 13.22 -2.95
C GLU A 196 12.09 13.89 -1.66
N CYS A 197 12.76 13.66 -0.53
CA CYS A 197 12.40 14.28 0.74
C CYS A 197 12.42 15.83 0.67
N LYS A 198 13.32 16.43 -0.12
CA LYS A 198 13.34 17.90 -0.34
C LYS A 198 12.04 18.41 -0.98
N THR A 199 11.37 17.60 -1.80
CA THR A 199 10.12 17.98 -2.46
C THR A 199 8.92 17.98 -1.51
N LEU A 200 9.04 17.28 -0.36
CA LEU A 200 7.95 17.12 0.60
C LEU A 200 7.72 18.35 1.49
N GLY A 201 8.71 19.23 1.67
CA GLY A 201 8.56 20.43 2.51
C GLY A 201 8.42 20.15 4.02
N GLY A 202 9.12 19.13 4.54
CA GLY A 202 9.14 18.78 5.96
C GLY A 202 7.88 18.03 6.45
N CYS A 203 7.78 17.77 7.74
CA CYS A 203 6.64 17.06 8.35
C CYS A 203 6.41 17.53 9.81
N PRO A 204 5.17 17.87 10.21
CA PRO A 204 4.87 18.21 11.60
C PRO A 204 4.87 16.96 12.51
N THR A 205 5.05 17.17 13.81
CA THR A 205 4.96 16.10 14.82
C THR A 205 3.63 15.36 14.72
N GLY A 206 3.65 14.02 14.82
CA GLY A 206 2.47 13.16 14.73
C GLY A 206 2.01 12.88 13.31
N ALA A 207 2.43 13.65 12.30
CA ALA A 207 2.07 13.42 10.90
C ALA A 207 3.02 12.42 10.21
N ALA A 208 2.62 11.97 9.02
CA ALA A 208 3.40 11.06 8.18
C ALA A 208 3.40 11.50 6.71
N LYS A 209 4.49 11.20 5.99
CA LYS A 209 4.63 11.36 4.53
C LYS A 209 5.33 10.14 3.96
N ILE A 210 5.08 9.83 2.69
CA ILE A 210 5.59 8.62 2.03
C ILE A 210 6.56 8.99 0.91
N THR A 211 7.58 8.16 0.72
CA THR A 211 8.56 8.20 -0.38
C THR A 211 8.85 6.78 -0.85
N TYR A 212 9.58 6.61 -1.95
CA TYR A 212 10.07 5.30 -2.36
C TYR A 212 11.19 4.78 -1.44
N GLY A 213 11.34 3.46 -1.38
CA GLY A 213 12.41 2.77 -0.65
C GLY A 213 13.76 2.73 -1.37
N TYR A 214 13.79 3.00 -2.68
CA TYR A 214 15.00 3.04 -3.50
C TYR A 214 15.86 1.77 -3.44
N ASN A 215 17.03 1.82 -2.80
CA ASN A 215 17.92 0.68 -2.68
C ASN A 215 17.54 -0.27 -1.53
N LEU A 216 16.56 0.09 -0.70
CA LEU A 216 16.04 -0.80 0.34
C LEU A 216 15.30 -2.00 -0.28
N PRO A 217 15.22 -3.14 0.44
CA PRO A 217 14.29 -4.21 0.09
C PRO A 217 12.84 -3.74 0.20
N ALA A 218 12.55 -2.87 1.17
CA ALA A 218 11.21 -2.33 1.37
C ALA A 218 10.78 -1.38 0.24
N SER A 219 9.50 -1.44 -0.12
CA SER A 219 8.98 -0.67 -1.24
C SER A 219 8.85 0.83 -0.94
N TYR A 220 8.40 1.15 0.26
CA TYR A 220 8.13 2.51 0.69
C TYR A 220 8.86 2.83 1.96
N ILE A 221 9.13 4.12 2.13
CA ILE A 221 9.49 4.68 3.42
C ILE A 221 8.36 5.63 3.82
N ILE A 222 7.73 5.34 4.95
CA ILE A 222 6.79 6.27 5.58
C ILE A 222 7.56 7.03 6.65
N HIS A 223 7.80 8.31 6.40
CA HIS A 223 8.46 9.21 7.32
C HIS A 223 7.46 9.82 8.29
N THR A 224 7.65 9.61 9.58
CA THR A 224 6.85 10.24 10.63
C THR A 224 7.73 10.94 11.66
N VAL A 225 7.22 12.01 12.26
CA VAL A 225 7.97 12.82 13.21
C VAL A 225 7.40 12.60 14.60
N GLY A 226 8.13 11.83 15.41
CA GLY A 226 7.78 11.57 16.80
C GLY A 226 7.95 12.80 17.71
N PRO A 227 7.27 12.85 18.86
CA PRO A 227 7.45 13.92 19.84
C PRO A 227 8.79 13.82 20.57
N ILE A 228 9.37 14.96 20.93
CA ILE A 228 10.52 15.07 21.84
C ILE A 228 10.02 15.01 23.28
N TYR A 229 10.33 13.96 24.02
CA TYR A 229 9.75 13.73 25.36
C TYR A 229 10.14 14.80 26.38
N ASN A 230 9.14 15.32 27.08
CA ASN A 230 9.29 16.26 28.21
C ASN A 230 8.24 16.03 29.33
N GLY A 231 7.57 14.88 29.33
CA GLY A 231 6.60 14.47 30.36
C GLY A 231 5.18 15.04 30.19
N LYS A 232 4.90 15.70 29.08
CA LYS A 232 3.59 16.28 28.77
C LYS A 232 2.60 15.23 28.26
N VAL A 233 1.32 15.38 28.60
CA VAL A 233 0.27 14.41 28.23
C VAL A 233 0.03 14.40 26.71
N GLU A 234 0.16 15.55 26.04
CA GLU A 234 -0.07 15.68 24.60
C GLU A 234 0.87 14.77 23.79
N GLN A 235 2.06 14.49 24.32
CA GLN A 235 3.08 13.67 23.66
C GLN A 235 2.66 12.21 23.51
N ARG A 236 1.69 11.74 24.31
CA ARG A 236 1.11 10.41 24.16
C ARG A 236 0.24 10.35 22.91
N LEU A 237 -0.54 11.40 22.67
CA LEU A 237 -1.37 11.52 21.47
C LEU A 237 -0.50 11.70 20.23
N GLU A 238 0.51 12.56 20.29
CA GLU A 238 1.45 12.77 19.18
C GLU A 238 2.18 11.48 18.78
N LEU A 239 2.60 10.67 19.76
CA LEU A 239 3.23 9.38 19.47
C LEU A 239 2.23 8.39 18.86
N ALA A 240 1.01 8.31 19.40
CA ALA A 240 -0.05 7.48 18.82
C ALA A 240 -0.38 7.89 17.38
N ASP A 241 -0.46 9.20 17.12
CA ASP A 241 -0.70 9.75 15.79
C ASP A 241 0.38 9.34 14.79
N CYS A 242 1.64 9.21 15.20
CA CYS A 242 2.70 8.72 14.32
C CYS A 242 2.39 7.32 13.77
N TYR A 243 1.96 6.39 14.64
CA TYR A 243 1.61 5.02 14.23
C TYR A 243 0.33 5.03 13.39
N LYS A 244 -0.73 5.71 13.87
CA LYS A 244 -2.03 5.77 13.20
C LYS A 244 -1.93 6.39 11.80
N ASN A 245 -1.29 7.55 11.67
CA ASN A 245 -1.17 8.25 10.39
C ASN A 245 -0.27 7.48 9.42
N SER A 246 0.73 6.74 9.92
CA SER A 246 1.53 5.86 9.07
C SER A 246 0.72 4.67 8.56
N LEU A 247 -0.12 4.05 9.39
CA LEU A 247 -1.01 2.96 8.99
C LEU A 247 -2.09 3.43 8.00
N GLU A 248 -2.70 4.60 8.23
CA GLU A 248 -3.65 5.19 7.28
C GLU A 248 -2.98 5.51 5.94
N LEU A 249 -1.74 5.99 5.96
CA LEU A 249 -0.99 6.25 4.73
C LEU A 249 -0.67 4.94 3.99
N ALA A 250 -0.25 3.90 4.70
CA ALA A 250 -0.04 2.57 4.12
C ALA A 250 -1.33 2.04 3.46
N ARG A 251 -2.47 2.11 4.18
CA ARG A 251 -3.78 1.70 3.65
C ARG A 251 -4.20 2.52 2.43
N LYS A 252 -3.97 3.84 2.45
CA LYS A 252 -4.26 4.73 1.32
C LYS A 252 -3.45 4.36 0.06
N HIS A 253 -2.25 3.81 0.24
CA HIS A 253 -1.37 3.36 -0.82
C HIS A 253 -1.46 1.87 -1.09
N HIS A 254 -2.50 1.18 -0.61
CA HIS A 254 -2.74 -0.24 -0.87
C HIS A 254 -1.60 -1.16 -0.40
N LEU A 255 -0.96 -0.81 0.72
CA LEU A 255 0.17 -1.56 1.30
C LEU A 255 -0.35 -2.49 2.40
N HIS A 256 0.12 -3.74 2.39
CA HIS A 256 -0.35 -4.80 3.30
C HIS A 256 0.69 -5.25 4.33
N SER A 257 1.91 -4.71 4.29
CA SER A 257 2.95 -4.99 5.27
C SER A 257 3.76 -3.75 5.64
N ILE A 258 3.87 -3.48 6.94
CA ILE A 258 4.53 -2.28 7.47
C ILE A 258 5.40 -2.60 8.68
N ALA A 259 6.63 -2.09 8.70
CA ALA A 259 7.53 -2.22 9.85
C ALA A 259 7.76 -0.88 10.54
N PHE A 260 7.60 -0.84 11.87
CA PHE A 260 7.85 0.33 12.69
C PHE A 260 9.12 0.18 13.52
N PRO A 261 10.00 1.20 13.58
CA PRO A 261 11.03 1.27 14.62
C PRO A 261 10.38 1.73 15.94
N ALA A 262 11.15 1.69 17.03
CA ALA A 262 10.71 2.27 18.31
C ALA A 262 10.76 3.81 18.29
N ILE A 263 9.75 4.44 17.69
CA ILE A 263 9.66 5.89 17.48
C ILE A 263 9.85 6.65 18.80
N SER A 264 10.62 7.73 18.75
CA SER A 264 10.98 8.61 19.86
C SER A 264 11.80 8.02 21.03
N THR A 265 12.07 6.71 21.07
CA THR A 265 12.80 6.08 22.20
C THR A 265 14.34 6.27 22.17
N GLY A 266 14.87 6.82 21.08
CA GLY A 266 16.30 7.14 20.92
C GLY A 266 16.61 8.58 21.31
N ALA A 267 17.02 9.39 20.33
CA ALA A 267 17.41 10.79 20.55
C ALA A 267 16.31 11.68 21.18
N TYR A 268 15.04 11.29 21.05
CA TYR A 268 13.89 12.02 21.60
C TYR A 268 13.46 11.53 23.00
N ALA A 269 14.20 10.57 23.57
CA ALA A 269 14.17 10.18 24.98
C ALA A 269 12.79 9.77 25.55
N TYR A 270 11.86 9.30 24.71
CA TYR A 270 10.59 8.77 25.20
C TYR A 270 10.82 7.48 26.01
N PRO A 271 10.22 7.33 27.21
CA PRO A 271 10.35 6.11 28.00
C PRO A 271 9.91 4.88 27.22
N VAL A 272 10.79 3.86 27.17
CA VAL A 272 10.62 2.67 26.33
C VAL A 272 9.32 1.94 26.65
N ASP A 273 9.01 1.74 27.93
CA ASP A 273 7.82 0.97 28.34
C ASP A 273 6.51 1.69 27.97
N GLU A 274 6.47 3.02 28.13
CA GLU A 274 5.32 3.83 27.72
C GLU A 274 5.16 3.85 26.20
N ALA A 275 6.26 4.04 25.46
CA ALA A 275 6.25 4.07 24.00
C ALA A 275 5.85 2.71 23.40
N ALA A 276 6.35 1.61 23.96
CA ALA A 276 6.00 0.25 23.52
C ALA A 276 4.50 -0.04 23.73
N ARG A 277 3.94 0.40 24.87
CA ARG A 277 2.49 0.28 25.14
C ARG A 277 1.67 1.07 24.14
N ILE A 278 2.03 2.33 23.88
CA ILE A 278 1.35 3.18 22.89
C ILE A 278 1.40 2.53 21.50
N ALA A 279 2.58 2.11 21.05
CA ALA A 279 2.76 1.46 19.75
C ALA A 279 1.88 0.22 19.59
N LEU A 280 1.92 -0.70 20.55
CA LEU A 280 1.17 -1.95 20.49
C LEU A 280 -0.35 -1.69 20.54
N LEU A 281 -0.80 -0.82 21.44
CA LEU A 281 -2.22 -0.47 21.58
C LEU A 281 -2.75 0.18 20.29
N THR A 282 -2.07 1.22 19.78
CA THR A 282 -2.51 1.92 18.58
C THR A 282 -2.54 1.01 17.35
N CYS A 283 -1.53 0.15 17.17
CA CYS A 283 -1.54 -0.81 16.05
C CYS A 283 -2.67 -1.84 16.20
N THR A 284 -2.93 -2.32 17.42
CA THR A 284 -4.01 -3.28 17.71
C THR A 284 -5.39 -2.65 17.47
N GLU A 285 -5.61 -1.44 17.96
CA GLU A 285 -6.85 -0.68 17.74
C GLU A 285 -7.10 -0.45 16.25
N TRP A 286 -6.06 -0.06 15.51
CA TRP A 286 -6.16 0.17 14.07
C TRP A 286 -6.50 -1.11 13.32
N ILE A 287 -5.83 -2.23 13.63
CA ILE A 287 -6.11 -3.54 13.02
C ILE A 287 -7.54 -3.99 13.32
N ASN A 288 -8.01 -3.83 14.55
CA ASN A 288 -9.38 -4.20 14.93
C ASN A 288 -10.42 -3.33 14.22
N ALA A 289 -10.14 -2.04 14.04
CA ALA A 289 -10.99 -1.13 13.28
C ALA A 289 -10.98 -1.42 11.76
N ASN A 290 -9.96 -2.12 11.26
CA ASN A 290 -9.77 -2.47 9.84
C ASN A 290 -9.67 -4.00 9.66
N ALA A 291 -10.59 -4.74 10.29
CA ALA A 291 -10.54 -6.21 10.38
C ALA A 291 -10.45 -6.93 9.02
N ASP A 292 -11.03 -6.34 7.97
CA ASP A 292 -11.10 -6.93 6.63
C ASP A 292 -9.93 -6.54 5.70
N TYR A 293 -9.07 -5.61 6.10
CA TYR A 293 -8.02 -5.06 5.23
C TYR A 293 -6.83 -6.00 5.04
N GLY A 294 -6.37 -6.65 6.11
CA GLY A 294 -5.21 -7.54 6.07
C GLY A 294 -3.87 -6.80 6.07
N MET A 295 -3.49 -6.25 7.21
CA MET A 295 -2.22 -5.56 7.46
C MET A 295 -1.31 -6.40 8.37
N SER A 296 -0.11 -6.72 7.88
CA SER A 296 0.97 -7.31 8.68
C SER A 296 1.86 -6.20 9.25
N VAL A 297 1.81 -6.00 10.56
CA VAL A 297 2.62 -5.01 11.29
C VAL A 297 3.82 -5.68 11.97
N VAL A 298 5.02 -5.16 11.75
CA VAL A 298 6.26 -5.58 12.42
C VAL A 298 6.77 -4.47 13.33
N LEU A 299 6.73 -4.69 14.64
CA LEU A 299 7.33 -3.81 15.64
C LEU A 299 8.82 -4.16 15.79
N THR A 300 9.67 -3.38 15.15
CA THR A 300 11.11 -3.62 15.03
C THR A 300 11.88 -3.01 16.20
N CYS A 301 12.68 -3.86 16.84
CA CYS A 301 13.50 -3.53 17.99
C CYS A 301 14.99 -3.58 17.60
N PHE A 302 15.71 -2.46 17.70
CA PHE A 302 17.16 -2.49 17.43
C PHE A 302 17.96 -3.11 18.59
N ASN A 303 17.54 -2.87 19.84
CA ASN A 303 18.22 -3.35 21.04
C ASN A 303 17.35 -4.28 21.90
N SER A 304 17.98 -4.96 22.85
CA SER A 304 17.30 -5.89 23.76
C SER A 304 16.35 -5.21 24.74
N GLY A 305 16.58 -3.96 25.12
CA GLY A 305 15.71 -3.22 26.05
C GLY A 305 14.31 -3.01 25.47
N VAL A 306 14.23 -2.48 24.24
CA VAL A 306 12.97 -2.31 23.50
C VAL A 306 12.31 -3.66 23.25
N TYR A 307 13.10 -4.67 22.83
CA TYR A 307 12.56 -6.00 22.59
C TYR A 307 11.92 -6.61 23.83
N ASN A 308 12.59 -6.51 24.99
CA ASN A 308 12.07 -7.02 26.25
C ASN A 308 10.79 -6.29 26.68
N ALA A 309 10.71 -4.97 26.50
CA ALA A 309 9.49 -4.21 26.81
C ALA A 309 8.28 -4.72 26.03
N TYR A 310 8.43 -5.00 24.73
CA TYR A 310 7.36 -5.62 23.95
C TYR A 310 7.05 -7.05 24.39
N GLN A 311 8.05 -7.88 24.69
CA GLN A 311 7.84 -9.25 25.17
C GLN A 311 7.05 -9.28 26.49
N GLU A 312 7.34 -8.36 27.40
CA GLU A 312 6.59 -8.23 28.66
C GLU A 312 5.13 -7.82 28.41
N LEU A 313 4.88 -6.87 27.51
CA LEU A 313 3.52 -6.48 27.14
C LEU A 313 2.73 -7.62 26.50
N VAL A 314 3.33 -8.36 25.57
CA VAL A 314 2.71 -9.53 24.93
C VAL A 314 2.38 -10.61 25.96
N LYS A 315 3.30 -10.88 26.89
CA LYS A 315 3.08 -11.84 27.97
C LYS A 315 1.91 -11.42 28.88
N LYS A 316 1.86 -10.14 29.26
CA LYS A 316 0.73 -9.58 30.03
C LYS A 316 -0.58 -9.70 29.26
N ALA A 317 -0.58 -9.42 27.96
CA ALA A 317 -1.76 -9.58 27.09
C ALA A 317 -2.30 -11.00 27.12
N GLN A 318 -1.41 -11.98 26.94
CA GLN A 318 -1.77 -13.41 26.93
C GLN A 318 -2.33 -13.89 28.27
N ASN A 319 -1.92 -13.26 29.37
CA ASN A 319 -2.41 -13.57 30.70
C ASN A 319 -3.69 -12.79 31.09
N GLY A 320 -4.17 -11.87 30.25
CA GLY A 320 -5.29 -10.98 30.60
C GLY A 320 -4.94 -9.92 31.64
N GLU A 321 -3.66 -9.56 31.74
CA GLU A 321 -3.09 -8.61 32.72
C GLU A 321 -2.79 -7.23 32.11
N LEU A 322 -3.26 -6.96 30.89
CA LEU A 322 -3.20 -5.63 30.30
C LEU A 322 -4.44 -4.84 30.72
N ASP A 323 -4.19 -3.75 31.46
CA ASP A 323 -5.20 -2.71 31.78
C ASP A 323 -5.67 -1.96 30.52
#